data_AF-A0A7S9D4Q3-F1
#
_entry.id   AF-A0A7S9D4Q3-F1
#
_cell.length_a   1.000
_cell.length_b   1.000
_cell.length_c   1.000
_cell.angle_alpha   90.00
_cell.angle_beta   90.00
_cell.angle_gamma   90.00
#
_symmetry.space_group_name_H-M   'P 1'
#
loop_
_entity.id
_entity.type
_entity.pdbx_description
1 polymer ?
#
loop_
_entity_poly.entity_id
_entity_poly.type
_entity_poly.pdbx_seq_one_letter_code
_entity_poly.pdbx_strand_id
1 'polypeptide(L)'
;MQFLRRSGLVLLWLTAPVVAFAAANKNDPYLVPLRGVGNIALVIASIAIASVLLRRGHWLSLPGKLLVMLWCLPPMLMAVAHLSFELRKHDVLSASVPEARQLGAHFMVGYSSFPEVARLAEQGLIGGVYVTRHNIRGGTVEALRAEIAALQDKRRAAGLPPLIIAADQEGGIVGHLSPPLTKVPALATLAGLSPDDQQVKAEEFGRIHGRELAGLGVNLNLAPVLDLKPPQRRNRLDFHTLIGQRAIATDPVVVGAIASAYVRGLEASGVGATLKHFPGIGRVRADTHHFSADLNTPVRELEASDWLPFREVLAQSHSALMVGHVTLTAVDPDHAASHSKAVVEGIIRNRWNYQGVVMTDDLVMGAIYQHDVCKAVVEAINAGVDLLLVAYDGAQFYRIFGCALDGLRQGRLDAAMLRASEARLVRSFSTEQARAASSLTRIVDRH
;
A
#
# COMPACT_ATOMS: atom_id res chain seq x y z
N MET A 1 -36.96 15.60 35.14
CA MET A 1 -35.55 15.38 35.56
C MET A 1 -35.17 13.91 35.73
N GLN A 2 -36.00 13.02 36.30
CA GLN A 2 -35.68 11.57 36.41
C GLN A 2 -35.55 10.86 35.05
N PHE A 3 -36.39 11.19 34.06
CA PHE A 3 -36.31 10.61 32.71
C PHE A 3 -34.98 10.94 32.02
N LEU A 4 -34.52 12.20 32.08
CA LEU A 4 -33.21 12.63 31.58
C LEU A 4 -32.02 11.95 32.31
N ARG A 5 -32.17 11.62 33.60
CA ARG A 5 -31.16 10.85 34.35
C ARG A 5 -31.12 9.38 33.93
N ARG A 6 -32.29 8.77 33.66
CA ARG A 6 -32.39 7.37 33.19
C ARG A 6 -31.88 7.23 31.76
N SER A 7 -32.22 8.15 30.86
CA SER A 7 -31.71 8.14 29.48
C SER A 7 -30.20 8.33 29.43
N GLY A 8 -29.63 9.20 30.26
CA GLY A 8 -28.17 9.37 30.37
C GLY A 8 -27.45 8.10 30.83
N LEU A 9 -27.99 7.38 31.81
CA LEU A 9 -27.45 6.10 32.26
C LEU A 9 -27.52 5.01 31.17
N VAL A 10 -28.65 4.92 30.45
CA VAL A 10 -28.79 3.98 29.33
C VAL A 10 -27.77 4.29 28.23
N LEU A 11 -27.57 5.58 27.90
CA LEU A 11 -26.55 5.97 26.92
C LEU A 11 -25.15 5.53 27.36
N LEU A 12 -24.79 5.71 28.64
CA LEU A 12 -23.48 5.27 29.16
C LEU A 12 -23.27 3.75 29.05
N TRP A 13 -24.33 2.95 29.20
CA TRP A 13 -24.27 1.51 28.98
C TRP A 13 -24.08 1.13 27.51
N LEU A 14 -24.73 1.87 26.60
CA LEU A 14 -24.64 1.61 25.16
C LEU A 14 -23.29 2.08 24.57
N THR A 15 -22.74 3.19 25.08
CA THR A 15 -21.51 3.77 24.55
C THR A 15 -20.25 3.13 25.10
N ALA A 16 -20.25 2.61 26.34
CA ALA A 16 -19.05 2.02 26.93
C ALA A 16 -18.44 0.87 26.10
N PRO A 17 -19.21 -0.10 25.56
CA PRO A 17 -18.66 -1.15 24.69
C PRO A 17 -18.05 -0.61 23.40
N VAL A 18 -18.66 0.42 22.79
CA VAL A 18 -18.16 1.05 21.57
C VAL A 18 -16.83 1.76 21.83
N VAL A 19 -16.74 2.49 22.95
CA VAL A 19 -15.53 3.18 23.38
C VAL A 19 -14.43 2.18 23.74
N ALA A 20 -14.77 1.08 24.42
CA ALA A 20 -13.85 0.00 24.73
C ALA A 20 -13.31 -0.68 23.46
N PHE A 21 -14.18 -0.94 22.49
CA PHE A 21 -13.79 -1.49 21.18
C PHE A 21 -12.83 -0.55 20.45
N ALA A 22 -13.13 0.76 20.39
CA ALA A 22 -12.25 1.75 19.76
C ALA A 22 -10.89 1.84 20.48
N ALA A 23 -10.88 1.75 21.82
CA ALA A 23 -9.65 1.79 22.61
C ALA A 23 -8.77 0.54 22.40
N ALA A 24 -9.37 -0.65 22.35
CA ALA A 24 -8.64 -1.89 22.05
C ALA A 24 -8.03 -1.87 20.65
N ASN A 25 -8.74 -1.28 19.69
CA ASN A 25 -8.34 -1.24 18.27
C ASN A 25 -7.72 0.10 17.88
N LYS A 26 -7.15 0.88 18.81
CA LYS A 26 -6.64 2.24 18.54
C LYS A 26 -5.61 2.34 17.38
N ASN A 27 -4.91 1.23 17.12
CA ASN A 27 -3.89 1.12 16.08
C ASN A 27 -4.46 0.51 14.79
N ASP A 28 -5.77 0.30 14.71
CA ASP A 28 -6.42 -0.14 13.48
C ASP A 28 -6.35 0.99 12.42
N PRO A 29 -6.13 0.68 11.13
CA PRO A 29 -6.07 1.65 10.05
C PRO A 29 -7.35 2.52 9.93
N TYR A 30 -8.52 1.98 10.25
CA TYR A 30 -9.78 2.74 10.24
C TYR A 30 -9.83 3.84 11.31
N LEU A 31 -9.03 3.71 12.36
CA LEU A 31 -8.97 4.67 13.46
C LEU A 31 -7.81 5.65 13.32
N VAL A 32 -7.07 5.66 12.19
CA VAL A 32 -6.02 6.67 11.91
C VAL A 32 -6.51 8.11 12.17
N PRO A 33 -7.71 8.54 11.73
CA PRO A 33 -8.21 9.89 12.01
C PRO A 33 -8.41 10.21 13.50
N LEU A 34 -8.57 9.19 14.35
CA LEU A 34 -8.73 9.34 15.80
C LEU A 34 -7.41 9.30 16.56
N ARG A 35 -6.29 8.93 15.93
CA ARG A 35 -5.00 8.85 16.62
C ARG A 35 -4.51 10.23 17.08
N GLY A 36 -3.66 10.23 18.11
CA GLY A 36 -3.21 11.46 18.76
C GLY A 36 -4.30 12.05 19.66
N VAL A 37 -4.87 13.20 19.27
CA VAL A 37 -5.81 13.96 20.11
C VAL A 37 -7.09 13.17 20.41
N GLY A 38 -7.62 12.41 19.44
CA GLY A 38 -8.83 11.61 19.65
C GLY A 38 -8.64 10.53 20.72
N ASN A 39 -7.52 9.82 20.68
CA ASN A 39 -7.12 8.84 21.70
C ASN A 39 -7.01 9.49 23.10
N ILE A 40 -6.35 10.65 23.19
CA ILE A 40 -6.23 11.39 24.46
C ILE A 40 -7.62 11.79 24.98
N ALA A 41 -8.47 12.34 24.11
CA ALA A 41 -9.83 12.75 24.46
C ALA A 41 -10.67 11.55 24.95
N LEU A 42 -10.55 10.39 24.30
CA LEU A 42 -11.25 9.17 24.66
C LEU A 42 -10.87 8.69 26.07
N VAL A 43 -9.57 8.71 26.40
CA VAL A 43 -9.08 8.35 27.74
C VAL A 43 -9.56 9.34 28.79
N ILE A 44 -9.41 10.65 28.54
CA ILE A 44 -9.86 11.70 29.47
C ILE A 44 -11.36 11.58 29.72
N ALA A 45 -12.17 11.42 28.68
CA ALA A 45 -13.61 11.26 28.78
C ALA A 45 -13.97 10.02 29.60
N SER A 46 -13.31 8.89 29.35
CA SER A 46 -13.56 7.64 30.07
C SER A 46 -13.25 7.77 31.58
N ILE A 47 -12.10 8.37 31.91
CA ILE A 47 -11.71 8.63 33.31
C ILE A 47 -12.68 9.60 33.98
N ALA A 48 -13.09 10.66 33.29
CA ALA A 48 -14.05 11.64 33.81
C ALA A 48 -15.42 10.98 34.09
N ILE A 49 -15.91 10.15 33.17
CA ILE A 49 -17.17 9.42 33.33
C ILE A 49 -17.10 8.45 34.50
N ALA A 50 -16.04 7.64 34.59
CA ALA A 50 -15.82 6.72 35.71
C ALA A 50 -15.78 7.49 37.06
N SER A 51 -15.08 8.63 37.10
CA SER A 51 -14.97 9.49 38.28
C SER A 51 -16.32 10.07 38.71
N VAL A 52 -17.15 10.50 37.75
CA VAL A 52 -18.51 11.00 38.03
C VAL A 52 -19.41 9.88 38.55
N LEU A 53 -19.33 8.68 37.97
CA LEU A 53 -20.09 7.51 38.41
C LEU A 53 -19.72 7.11 39.85
N LEU A 54 -18.43 7.12 40.18
CA LEU A 54 -17.93 6.89 41.54
C LEU A 54 -18.45 7.96 42.52
N ARG A 55 -18.30 9.25 42.19
CA ARG A 55 -18.75 10.37 43.03
C ARG A 55 -20.26 10.38 43.27
N ARG A 56 -21.06 9.90 42.31
CA ARG A 56 -22.53 9.81 42.43
C ARG A 56 -23.02 8.53 43.13
N GLY A 57 -22.11 7.71 43.66
CA GLY A 57 -22.46 6.52 44.44
C GLY A 57 -22.98 5.35 43.61
N HIS A 58 -22.84 5.36 42.28
CA HIS A 58 -23.29 4.24 41.44
C HIS A 58 -22.58 2.92 41.79
N TRP A 59 -21.34 2.99 42.31
CA TRP A 59 -20.55 1.84 42.79
C TRP A 59 -21.16 1.07 43.97
N LEU A 60 -22.19 1.61 44.64
CA LEU A 60 -22.84 0.94 45.77
C LEU A 60 -23.76 -0.20 45.32
N SER A 61 -24.16 -0.22 44.05
CA SER A 61 -25.05 -1.24 43.46
C SER A 61 -24.30 -2.15 42.49
N LEU A 62 -24.72 -3.41 42.34
CA LEU A 62 -24.10 -4.32 41.37
C LEU A 62 -24.12 -3.77 39.93
N PRO A 63 -25.25 -3.24 39.39
CA PRO A 63 -25.25 -2.65 38.04
C PRO A 63 -24.31 -1.45 37.92
N GLY A 64 -24.27 -0.58 38.93
CA GLY A 64 -23.39 0.58 38.86
C GLY A 64 -21.90 0.24 39.04
N LYS A 65 -21.55 -0.85 39.75
CA LYS A 65 -20.20 -1.42 39.75
C LYS A 65 -19.77 -1.85 38.35
N LEU A 66 -20.63 -2.64 37.69
CA LEU A 66 -20.39 -3.09 36.31
C LEU A 66 -20.20 -1.90 35.36
N LEU A 67 -21.05 -0.87 35.47
CA LEU A 67 -20.93 0.32 34.63
C LEU A 67 -19.62 1.08 34.86
N VAL A 68 -19.19 1.26 36.11
CA VAL A 68 -17.89 1.89 36.41
C VAL A 68 -16.75 1.06 35.83
N MET A 69 -16.77 -0.28 36.01
CA MET A 69 -15.74 -1.16 35.43
C MET A 69 -15.68 -1.04 33.90
N LEU A 70 -16.84 -0.97 33.23
CA LEU A 70 -16.91 -0.75 31.79
C LEU A 70 -16.30 0.58 31.34
N TRP A 71 -16.35 1.63 32.17
CA TRP A 71 -15.72 2.93 31.86
C TRP A 71 -14.25 3.04 32.31
N CYS A 72 -13.78 2.14 33.18
CA CYS A 72 -12.36 1.95 33.45
C CYS A 72 -11.65 1.11 32.37
N LEU A 73 -12.42 0.32 31.60
CA LEU A 73 -11.89 -0.58 30.58
C LEU A 73 -11.19 0.13 29.40
N PRO A 74 -11.70 1.22 28.80
CA PRO A 74 -11.08 1.82 27.63
C PRO A 74 -9.65 2.34 27.89
N PRO A 75 -9.34 3.11 28.96
CA PRO A 75 -7.96 3.50 29.25
C PRO A 75 -7.01 2.31 29.41
N MET A 76 -7.47 1.23 30.07
CA MET A 76 -6.70 0.00 30.24
C MET A 76 -6.43 -0.69 28.90
N LEU A 77 -7.46 -0.89 28.07
CA LEU A 77 -7.32 -1.47 26.74
C LEU A 77 -6.39 -0.64 25.85
N MET A 78 -6.49 0.69 25.92
CA MET A 78 -5.65 1.59 25.14
C MET A 78 -4.18 1.50 25.57
N ALA A 79 -3.91 1.37 26.87
CA ALA A 79 -2.57 1.14 27.40
C ALA A 79 -2.00 -0.21 26.97
N VAL A 80 -2.79 -1.29 27.04
CA VAL A 80 -2.39 -2.63 26.56
C VAL A 80 -2.11 -2.63 25.06
N ALA A 81 -2.97 -2.00 24.26
CA ALA A 81 -2.78 -1.86 22.82
C ALA A 81 -1.54 -1.01 22.49
N HIS A 82 -1.23 0.02 23.30
CA HIS A 82 -0.01 0.80 23.13
C HIS A 82 1.24 -0.02 23.45
N LEU A 83 1.24 -0.71 24.60
CA LEU A 83 2.34 -1.56 25.03
C LEU A 83 2.61 -2.66 24.00
N SER A 84 1.57 -3.31 23.50
CA SER A 84 1.69 -4.36 22.47
C SER A 84 2.35 -3.82 21.19
N PHE A 85 1.97 -2.61 20.77
CA PHE A 85 2.61 -1.93 19.63
C PHE A 85 4.07 -1.58 19.90
N GLU A 86 4.40 -1.01 21.06
CA GLU A 86 5.78 -0.64 21.39
C GLU A 86 6.68 -1.88 21.56
N LEU A 87 6.17 -2.97 22.14
CA LEU A 87 6.89 -4.24 22.20
C LEU A 87 7.17 -4.78 20.80
N ARG A 88 6.18 -4.74 19.90
CA ARG A 88 6.36 -5.17 18.51
C ARG A 88 7.34 -4.28 17.75
N LYS A 89 7.24 -2.96 17.92
CA LYS A 89 8.18 -1.99 17.36
C LYS A 89 9.60 -2.25 17.85
N HIS A 90 9.77 -2.50 19.15
CA HIS A 90 11.06 -2.84 19.73
C HIS A 90 11.64 -4.15 19.16
N ASP A 91 10.84 -5.21 19.07
CA ASP A 91 11.25 -6.49 18.46
C ASP A 91 11.74 -6.30 17.01
N VAL A 92 10.99 -5.57 16.18
CA VAL A 92 11.38 -5.26 14.80
C VAL A 92 12.68 -4.43 14.74
N LEU A 93 12.80 -3.39 15.55
CA LEU A 93 13.98 -2.50 15.56
C LEU A 93 15.22 -3.14 16.19
N SER A 94 15.05 -4.28 16.88
CA SER A 94 16.12 -5.10 17.45
C SER A 94 16.41 -6.38 16.65
N ALA A 95 15.77 -6.55 15.49
CA ALA A 95 16.09 -7.62 14.56
C ALA A 95 17.60 -7.60 14.23
N SER A 96 18.19 -8.78 14.16
CA SER A 96 19.61 -8.92 13.85
C SER A 96 19.92 -8.43 12.43
N VAL A 97 21.16 -8.00 12.18
CA VAL A 97 21.57 -7.53 10.84
C VAL A 97 21.26 -8.55 9.73
N PRO A 98 21.48 -9.87 9.90
CA PRO A 98 21.08 -10.85 8.89
C PRO A 98 19.57 -10.90 8.65
N GLU A 99 18.75 -10.90 9.71
CA GLU A 99 17.28 -10.91 9.59
C GLU A 99 16.79 -9.64 8.86
N ALA A 100 17.29 -8.47 9.26
CA ALA A 100 16.95 -7.20 8.65
C ALA A 100 17.32 -7.19 7.16
N ARG A 101 18.53 -7.60 6.80
CA ARG A 101 18.97 -7.65 5.40
C ARG A 101 18.16 -8.64 4.56
N GLN A 102 17.85 -9.80 5.12
CA GLN A 102 17.12 -10.85 4.41
C GLN A 102 15.67 -10.48 4.14
N LEU A 103 15.00 -9.78 5.07
CA LEU A 103 13.58 -9.42 4.92
C LEU A 103 13.38 -8.02 4.37
N GLY A 104 14.20 -7.06 4.82
CA GLY A 104 13.96 -5.64 4.58
C GLY A 104 13.91 -5.27 3.12
N ALA A 105 14.72 -5.91 2.26
CA ALA A 105 14.68 -5.70 0.81
C ALA A 105 13.28 -5.88 0.20
N HIS A 106 12.42 -6.68 0.84
CA HIS A 106 11.08 -7.02 0.38
C HIS A 106 9.97 -6.09 0.89
N PHE A 107 10.29 -5.02 1.64
CA PHE A 107 9.27 -4.13 2.19
C PHE A 107 9.38 -2.72 1.61
N MET A 108 8.23 -2.18 1.20
CA MET A 108 8.07 -0.78 0.83
C MET A 108 7.08 -0.11 1.79
N VAL A 109 7.48 1.02 2.37
CA VAL A 109 6.69 1.66 3.44
C VAL A 109 6.35 3.12 3.13
N GLY A 110 5.08 3.50 3.31
CA GLY A 110 4.67 4.90 3.42
C GLY A 110 5.02 5.45 4.79
N TYR A 111 5.22 6.75 4.93
CA TYR A 111 5.63 7.33 6.21
C TYR A 111 5.05 8.71 6.48
N SER A 112 4.96 9.05 7.76
CA SER A 112 4.53 10.36 8.28
C SER A 112 5.60 11.04 9.15
N SER A 113 6.68 10.34 9.47
CA SER A 113 7.77 10.82 10.33
C SER A 113 9.12 10.49 9.69
N PHE A 114 9.86 11.51 9.26
CA PHE A 114 11.18 11.33 8.67
C PHE A 114 12.16 10.60 9.62
N PRO A 115 12.28 10.96 10.92
CA PRO A 115 13.17 10.24 11.83
C PRO A 115 12.86 8.74 11.94
N GLU A 116 11.58 8.36 11.85
CA GLU A 116 11.20 6.94 11.93
C GLU A 116 11.59 6.19 10.65
N VAL A 117 11.23 6.69 9.46
CA VAL A 117 11.57 6.01 8.20
C VAL A 117 13.07 6.03 7.94
N ALA A 118 13.78 7.08 8.35
CA ALA A 118 15.24 7.16 8.30
C ALA A 118 15.90 6.03 9.09
N ARG A 119 15.41 5.76 10.31
CA ARG A 119 15.91 4.64 11.13
C ARG A 119 15.68 3.29 10.44
N LEU A 120 14.50 3.08 9.84
CA LEU A 120 14.20 1.85 9.10
C LEU A 120 15.14 1.66 7.89
N ALA A 121 15.40 2.75 7.16
CA ALA A 121 16.31 2.74 6.02
C ALA A 121 17.76 2.42 6.44
N GLU A 122 18.27 3.07 7.51
CA GLU A 122 19.62 2.86 8.03
C GLU A 122 19.85 1.43 8.53
N GLN A 123 18.86 0.84 9.20
CA GLN A 123 18.94 -0.52 9.71
C GLN A 123 18.71 -1.60 8.63
N GLY A 124 18.37 -1.20 7.40
CA GLY A 124 18.08 -2.11 6.31
C GLY A 124 16.77 -2.87 6.47
N LEU A 125 15.83 -2.34 7.25
CA LEU A 125 14.52 -2.96 7.52
C LEU A 125 13.50 -2.76 6.40
N ILE A 126 13.77 -1.88 5.45
CA ILE A 126 12.91 -1.59 4.30
C ILE A 126 13.76 -1.50 3.03
N GLY A 127 13.22 -1.92 1.89
CA GLY A 127 13.78 -1.90 0.54
C GLY A 127 13.36 -0.67 -0.25
N GLY A 128 12.22 -0.09 0.11
CA GLY A 128 11.70 1.11 -0.52
C GLY A 128 10.83 1.96 0.39
N VAL A 129 10.52 3.16 -0.08
CA VAL A 129 9.56 4.07 0.53
C VAL A 129 8.51 4.48 -0.51
N TYR A 130 7.30 4.71 -0.04
CA TYR A 130 6.19 5.20 -0.84
C TYR A 130 5.83 6.62 -0.42
N VAL A 131 6.00 7.58 -1.33
CA VAL A 131 5.71 8.99 -1.09
C VAL A 131 4.34 9.37 -1.65
N THR A 132 3.60 10.15 -0.88
CA THR A 132 2.23 10.54 -1.19
C THR A 132 2.01 12.04 -1.00
N ARG A 133 0.76 12.47 -1.20
CA ARG A 133 0.30 13.82 -0.89
C ARG A 133 0.64 14.23 0.54
N HIS A 134 0.64 13.28 1.48
CA HIS A 134 0.94 13.55 2.87
C HIS A 134 2.36 14.11 3.06
N ASN A 135 3.34 13.59 2.31
CA ASN A 135 4.75 13.96 2.45
C ASN A 135 5.08 15.34 1.87
N ILE A 136 4.33 15.78 0.86
CA ILE A 136 4.49 17.12 0.26
C ILE A 136 3.54 18.16 0.85
N ARG A 137 2.57 17.75 1.68
CA ARG A 137 1.55 18.65 2.23
C ARG A 137 2.18 19.67 3.17
N GLY A 138 2.08 20.95 2.81
CA GLY A 138 2.62 22.05 3.61
C GLY A 138 4.13 22.25 3.46
N GLY A 139 4.78 21.48 2.58
CA GLY A 139 6.18 21.66 2.17
C GLY A 139 6.30 22.08 0.70
N THR A 140 7.53 22.08 0.19
CA THR A 140 7.84 22.33 -1.22
C THR A 140 8.37 21.08 -1.91
N VAL A 141 8.41 21.10 -3.25
CA VAL A 141 9.02 20.04 -4.07
C VAL A 141 10.50 19.84 -3.66
N GLU A 142 11.21 20.92 -3.39
CA GLU A 142 12.61 20.91 -2.96
C GLU A 142 12.79 20.27 -1.58
N ALA A 143 11.86 20.52 -0.66
CA ALA A 143 11.89 19.90 0.66
C ALA A 143 11.72 18.38 0.58
N LEU A 144 10.76 17.90 -0.22
CA LEU A 144 10.57 16.46 -0.45
C LEU A 144 11.78 15.83 -1.16
N ARG A 145 12.35 16.52 -2.16
CA ARG A 145 13.56 16.07 -2.84
C ARG A 145 14.75 15.94 -1.87
N ALA A 146 14.94 16.93 -0.99
CA ALA A 146 15.99 16.90 0.02
C ALA A 146 15.77 15.76 1.02
N GLU A 147 14.52 15.48 1.39
CA GLU A 147 14.15 14.38 2.27
C GLU A 147 14.49 13.01 1.65
N ILE A 148 14.11 12.81 0.37
CA ILE A 148 14.45 11.59 -0.39
C ILE A 148 15.97 11.43 -0.51
N ALA A 149 16.70 12.51 -0.83
CA ALA A 149 18.17 12.49 -0.91
C ALA A 149 18.79 12.08 0.43
N ALA A 150 18.29 12.63 1.55
CA ALA A 150 18.77 12.29 2.88
C ALA A 150 18.52 10.81 3.23
N LEU A 151 17.41 10.19 2.80
CA LEU A 151 17.18 8.75 2.95
C LEU A 151 18.18 7.92 2.14
N GLN A 152 18.51 8.35 0.92
CA GLN A 152 19.51 7.67 0.09
C GLN A 152 20.92 7.80 0.66
N ASP A 153 21.28 8.95 1.22
CA ASP A 153 22.58 9.15 1.88
C ASP A 153 22.72 8.26 3.13
N LYS A 154 21.65 8.13 3.90
CA LYS A 154 21.57 7.22 5.05
C LYS A 154 21.77 5.75 4.63
N ARG A 155 21.12 5.31 3.55
CA ARG A 155 21.35 3.98 2.96
C ARG A 155 22.81 3.78 2.54
N ARG A 156 23.38 4.76 1.85
CA ARG A 156 24.77 4.70 1.37
C ARG A 156 25.75 4.60 2.54
N ALA A 157 25.56 5.42 3.58
CA ALA A 157 26.38 5.40 4.79
C ALA A 157 26.32 4.05 5.53
N ALA A 158 25.16 3.37 5.49
CA ALA A 158 24.99 2.03 6.04
C ALA A 158 25.55 0.90 5.16
N GLY A 159 26.08 1.20 3.96
CA GLY A 159 26.59 0.21 3.02
C GLY A 159 25.49 -0.69 2.44
N LEU A 160 24.28 -0.18 2.34
CA LEU A 160 23.10 -0.90 1.86
C LEU A 160 22.74 -0.44 0.43
N PRO A 161 22.02 -1.28 -0.36
CA PRO A 161 21.51 -0.86 -1.67
C PRO A 161 20.66 0.42 -1.58
N PRO A 162 20.57 1.23 -2.64
CA PRO A 162 19.70 2.41 -2.62
C PRO A 162 18.22 2.02 -2.48
N LEU A 163 17.41 2.89 -1.87
CA LEU A 163 15.98 2.67 -1.73
C LEU A 163 15.26 2.75 -3.09
N ILE A 164 14.25 1.92 -3.25
CA ILE A 164 13.20 2.13 -4.25
C ILE A 164 12.29 3.25 -3.73
N ILE A 165 12.18 4.33 -4.47
CA ILE A 165 11.35 5.49 -4.12
C ILE A 165 10.14 5.46 -5.04
N ALA A 166 8.99 5.10 -4.50
CA ALA A 166 7.75 4.96 -5.25
C ALA A 166 6.79 6.14 -5.01
N ALA A 167 6.03 6.51 -6.04
CA ALA A 167 4.89 7.41 -5.93
C ALA A 167 3.72 6.88 -6.76
N ASP A 168 2.50 7.32 -6.47
CA ASP A 168 1.32 6.98 -7.28
C ASP A 168 0.82 8.22 -8.04
N GLN A 169 1.24 8.29 -9.31
CA GLN A 169 1.00 9.39 -10.21
C GLN A 169 0.45 8.84 -11.54
N GLU A 170 -0.84 8.50 -11.54
CA GLU A 170 -1.57 7.95 -12.70
C GLU A 170 -2.03 9.05 -13.67
N GLY A 171 -2.34 10.23 -13.12
CA GLY A 171 -3.08 11.29 -13.80
C GLY A 171 -4.56 11.28 -13.43
N GLY A 172 -5.29 12.34 -13.79
CA GLY A 172 -6.70 12.46 -13.48
C GLY A 172 -6.97 12.64 -11.99
N ILE A 173 -7.67 11.67 -11.37
CA ILE A 173 -8.06 11.72 -9.95
C ILE A 173 -6.98 11.17 -9.01
N VAL A 174 -6.05 10.35 -9.52
CA VAL A 174 -4.91 9.81 -8.76
C VAL A 174 -3.63 10.47 -9.25
N GLY A 175 -3.25 11.53 -8.54
CA GLY A 175 -1.99 12.23 -8.73
C GLY A 175 -1.55 12.77 -7.38
N HIS A 176 -1.00 11.90 -6.54
CA HIS A 176 -0.77 12.22 -5.13
C HIS A 176 0.19 13.41 -4.92
N LEU A 177 1.09 13.67 -5.88
CA LEU A 177 2.04 14.77 -5.79
C LEU A 177 1.59 16.02 -6.56
N SER A 178 0.40 16.02 -7.17
CA SER A 178 -0.22 17.20 -7.78
C SER A 178 -1.04 18.02 -6.77
N PRO A 179 -1.15 19.36 -6.90
CA PRO A 179 -0.59 20.24 -7.93
C PRO A 179 0.89 20.67 -7.80
N PRO A 180 1.67 20.36 -6.73
CA PRO A 180 3.10 20.66 -6.75
C PRO A 180 3.83 20.12 -8.00
N LEU A 181 3.42 18.95 -8.48
CA LEU A 181 3.73 18.42 -9.80
C LEU A 181 2.60 18.68 -10.81
N THR A 182 2.94 18.66 -12.10
CA THR A 182 2.01 18.87 -13.20
C THR A 182 0.84 17.89 -13.11
N LYS A 183 -0.38 18.44 -13.12
CA LYS A 183 -1.60 17.63 -13.16
C LYS A 183 -1.90 17.20 -14.59
N VAL A 184 -1.50 15.98 -14.93
CA VAL A 184 -1.82 15.36 -16.22
C VAL A 184 -3.27 14.84 -16.21
N PRO A 185 -4.04 14.95 -17.33
CA PRO A 185 -5.35 14.33 -17.47
C PRO A 185 -5.32 12.80 -17.29
N ALA A 186 -6.48 12.20 -17.02
CA ALA A 186 -6.58 10.73 -16.96
C ALA A 186 -6.25 10.12 -18.33
N LEU A 187 -5.51 9.01 -18.38
CA LEU A 187 -5.22 8.31 -19.65
C LEU A 187 -6.48 7.91 -20.43
N ALA A 188 -7.61 7.74 -19.74
CA ALA A 188 -8.92 7.49 -20.35
C ALA A 188 -9.37 8.60 -21.32
N THR A 189 -8.85 9.84 -21.22
CA THR A 189 -9.16 10.91 -22.18
C THR A 189 -8.55 10.65 -23.55
N LEU A 190 -7.57 9.76 -23.65
CA LEU A 190 -6.88 9.42 -24.89
C LEU A 190 -7.62 8.34 -25.70
N ALA A 191 -8.46 7.52 -25.05
CA ALA A 191 -9.09 6.35 -25.67
C ALA A 191 -9.96 6.64 -26.91
N GLY A 192 -10.43 7.89 -27.09
CA GLY A 192 -11.20 8.32 -28.25
C GLY A 192 -10.40 8.94 -29.39
N LEU A 193 -9.08 9.08 -29.24
CA LEU A 193 -8.20 9.65 -30.27
C LEU A 193 -7.85 8.61 -31.34
N SER A 194 -7.26 9.05 -32.45
CA SER A 194 -6.68 8.15 -33.46
C SER A 194 -5.56 7.30 -32.83
N PRO A 195 -5.28 6.07 -33.33
CA PRO A 195 -4.23 5.23 -32.77
C PRO A 195 -2.84 5.90 -32.68
N ASP A 196 -2.48 6.72 -33.66
CA ASP A 196 -1.20 7.45 -33.66
C ASP A 196 -1.20 8.54 -32.59
N ASP A 197 -2.29 9.31 -32.47
CA ASP A 197 -2.43 10.34 -31.44
C ASP A 197 -2.47 9.74 -30.03
N GLN A 198 -3.10 8.58 -29.86
CA GLN A 198 -3.11 7.83 -28.59
C GLN A 198 -1.67 7.57 -28.13
N GLN A 199 -0.82 7.03 -29.01
CA GLN A 199 0.56 6.71 -28.66
C GLN A 199 1.37 7.97 -28.36
N VAL A 200 1.30 8.99 -29.21
CA VAL A 200 2.07 10.23 -29.02
C VAL A 200 1.69 10.92 -27.71
N LYS A 201 0.39 11.06 -27.43
CA LYS A 201 -0.09 11.74 -26.22
C LYS A 201 0.15 10.92 -24.95
N ALA A 202 0.00 9.61 -25.01
CA ALA A 202 0.28 8.75 -23.86
C ALA A 202 1.77 8.79 -23.49
N GLU A 203 2.66 8.76 -24.48
CA GLU A 203 4.10 8.88 -24.24
C GLU A 203 4.47 10.27 -23.73
N GLU A 204 3.83 11.34 -24.22
CA GLU A 204 3.97 12.70 -23.68
C GLU A 204 3.59 12.75 -22.19
N PHE A 205 2.44 12.17 -21.82
CA PHE A 205 1.98 12.10 -20.43
C PHE A 205 2.98 11.32 -19.55
N GLY A 206 3.46 10.18 -20.04
CA GLY A 206 4.48 9.38 -19.38
C GLY A 206 5.78 10.15 -19.16
N ARG A 207 6.22 10.93 -20.17
CA ARG A 207 7.43 11.77 -20.05
C ARG A 207 7.27 12.93 -19.08
N ILE A 208 6.08 13.53 -18.96
CA ILE A 208 5.82 14.58 -17.97
C ILE A 208 5.98 14.02 -16.57
N HIS A 209 5.25 12.95 -16.25
CA HIS A 209 5.36 12.29 -14.95
C HIS A 209 6.78 11.77 -14.71
N GLY A 210 7.40 11.11 -15.69
CA GLY A 210 8.74 10.55 -15.57
C GLY A 210 9.79 11.60 -15.21
N ARG A 211 9.82 12.74 -15.92
CA ARG A 211 10.80 13.81 -15.63
C ARG A 211 10.59 14.44 -14.25
N GLU A 212 9.35 14.73 -13.89
CA GLU A 212 9.05 15.40 -12.62
C GLU A 212 9.29 14.48 -11.42
N LEU A 213 8.92 13.20 -11.53
CA LEU A 213 9.20 12.18 -10.52
C LEU A 213 10.71 11.94 -10.38
N ALA A 214 11.43 11.76 -11.49
CA ALA A 214 12.89 11.64 -11.45
C ALA A 214 13.57 12.86 -10.81
N GLY A 215 13.05 14.06 -11.07
CA GLY A 215 13.52 15.30 -10.45
C GLY A 215 13.40 15.33 -8.93
N LEU A 216 12.42 14.64 -8.35
CA LEU A 216 12.27 14.42 -6.91
C LEU A 216 13.18 13.32 -6.35
N GLY A 217 13.72 12.46 -7.22
CA GLY A 217 14.40 11.21 -6.82
C GLY A 217 13.47 10.00 -6.72
N VAL A 218 12.22 10.11 -7.19
CA VAL A 218 11.31 8.97 -7.38
C VAL A 218 11.80 8.15 -8.57
N ASN A 219 11.93 6.83 -8.39
CA ASN A 219 12.41 5.92 -9.43
C ASN A 219 11.40 4.82 -9.79
N LEU A 220 10.26 4.74 -9.11
CA LEU A 220 9.16 3.86 -9.47
C LEU A 220 7.84 4.63 -9.43
N ASN A 221 7.06 4.60 -10.51
CA ASN A 221 5.69 5.09 -10.50
C ASN A 221 4.74 3.90 -10.40
N LEU A 222 3.77 3.96 -9.48
CA LEU A 222 2.74 2.94 -9.32
C LEU A 222 1.64 3.11 -10.40
N ALA A 223 2.03 3.26 -11.66
CA ALA A 223 1.14 3.49 -12.80
C ALA A 223 1.76 2.87 -14.06
N PRO A 224 0.98 2.54 -15.10
CA PRO A 224 -0.45 2.83 -15.27
C PRO A 224 -1.42 1.73 -14.79
N VAL A 225 -2.71 2.09 -14.71
CA VAL A 225 -3.82 1.16 -14.49
C VAL A 225 -4.17 0.44 -15.80
N LEU A 226 -4.13 -0.89 -15.78
CA LEU A 226 -4.45 -1.78 -16.92
C LEU A 226 -5.77 -2.51 -16.74
N ASP A 227 -6.44 -2.33 -15.60
CA ASP A 227 -7.80 -2.82 -15.41
C ASP A 227 -8.72 -2.33 -16.53
N LEU A 228 -9.53 -3.23 -17.08
CA LEU A 228 -10.53 -2.85 -18.08
C LEU A 228 -11.64 -2.04 -17.42
N LYS A 229 -12.13 -1.03 -18.15
CA LYS A 229 -13.18 -0.16 -17.64
C LYS A 229 -14.47 -0.96 -17.42
N PRO A 230 -15.09 -0.89 -16.23
CA PRO A 230 -16.32 -1.61 -15.94
C PRO A 230 -17.45 -1.18 -16.90
N PRO A 231 -18.29 -2.12 -17.36
CA PRO A 231 -19.43 -1.82 -18.23
C PRO A 231 -20.58 -1.12 -17.49
N GLN A 232 -20.67 -1.24 -16.16
CA GLN A 232 -21.75 -0.68 -15.36
C GLN A 232 -21.37 0.64 -14.66
N ARG A 233 -22.38 1.49 -14.44
CA ARG A 233 -22.26 2.77 -13.72
C ARG A 233 -21.81 2.56 -12.27
N ARG A 234 -21.07 3.57 -11.76
CA ARG A 234 -20.53 3.74 -10.40
C ARG A 234 -21.25 2.90 -9.34
N ASN A 235 -20.52 1.93 -8.79
CA ASN A 235 -20.90 1.25 -7.57
C ASN A 235 -20.94 2.28 -6.41
N ARG A 236 -22.07 2.36 -5.68
CA ARG A 236 -22.22 3.31 -4.56
C ARG A 236 -21.39 2.93 -3.33
N LEU A 237 -20.93 1.67 -3.27
CA LEU A 237 -20.07 1.14 -2.23
C LEU A 237 -18.59 1.08 -2.65
N ASP A 238 -18.26 1.63 -3.82
CA ASP A 238 -16.89 1.86 -4.27
C ASP A 238 -16.49 3.30 -3.92
N PHE A 239 -15.71 3.43 -2.84
CA PHE A 239 -15.34 4.72 -2.26
C PHE A 239 -13.92 5.12 -2.64
N HIS A 240 -13.01 4.15 -2.71
CA HIS A 240 -11.58 4.36 -2.87
C HIS A 240 -11.01 3.70 -4.13
N THR A 241 -11.50 2.53 -4.55
CA THR A 241 -11.01 1.87 -5.78
C THR A 241 -11.28 2.73 -7.02
N LEU A 242 -12.52 3.19 -7.18
CA LEU A 242 -13.01 4.11 -8.22
C LEU A 242 -12.54 3.75 -9.64
N ILE A 243 -12.49 2.45 -9.96
CA ILE A 243 -11.81 1.96 -11.17
C ILE A 243 -12.44 2.51 -12.46
N GLY A 244 -13.75 2.76 -12.47
CA GLY A 244 -14.43 3.39 -13.60
C GLY A 244 -13.95 4.80 -13.96
N GLN A 245 -13.27 5.50 -13.04
CA GLN A 245 -12.66 6.81 -13.29
C GLN A 245 -11.16 6.73 -13.65
N ARG A 246 -10.50 5.59 -13.35
CA ARG A 246 -9.05 5.38 -13.52
C ARG A 246 -8.72 4.54 -14.76
N ALA A 247 -9.55 3.54 -15.06
CA ALA A 247 -9.38 2.65 -16.19
C ALA A 247 -9.45 3.38 -17.53
N ILE A 248 -8.51 3.04 -18.41
CA ILE A 248 -8.29 3.69 -19.70
C ILE A 248 -9.49 3.49 -20.64
N ALA A 249 -9.84 2.23 -20.91
CA ALA A 249 -10.87 1.85 -21.88
C ALA A 249 -11.49 0.49 -21.53
N THR A 250 -12.58 0.13 -22.21
CA THR A 250 -13.19 -1.20 -22.14
C THR A 250 -12.48 -2.21 -23.05
N ASP A 251 -11.86 -1.73 -24.13
CA ASP A 251 -11.17 -2.56 -25.13
C ASP A 251 -9.73 -2.84 -24.67
N PRO A 252 -9.35 -4.12 -24.46
CA PRO A 252 -8.02 -4.48 -23.99
C PRO A 252 -6.89 -4.06 -24.94
N VAL A 253 -7.13 -3.98 -26.26
CA VAL A 253 -6.12 -3.54 -27.24
C VAL A 253 -5.83 -2.04 -27.09
N VAL A 254 -6.87 -1.23 -26.88
CA VAL A 254 -6.72 0.21 -26.62
C VAL A 254 -5.99 0.46 -25.30
N VAL A 255 -6.32 -0.32 -24.26
CA VAL A 255 -5.60 -0.27 -22.97
C VAL A 255 -4.12 -0.61 -23.15
N GLY A 256 -3.80 -1.71 -23.84
CA GLY A 256 -2.41 -2.13 -24.09
C GLY A 256 -1.60 -1.10 -24.86
N ALA A 257 -2.17 -0.50 -25.92
CA ALA A 257 -1.50 0.49 -26.75
C ALA A 257 -1.17 1.78 -25.98
N ILE A 258 -2.15 2.34 -25.26
CA ILE A 258 -1.97 3.56 -24.47
C ILE A 258 -1.01 3.30 -23.30
N ALA A 259 -1.18 2.17 -22.58
CA ALA A 259 -0.32 1.83 -21.45
C ALA A 259 1.13 1.63 -21.90
N SER A 260 1.38 0.93 -22.99
CA SER A 260 2.74 0.72 -23.53
C SER A 260 3.44 2.04 -23.85
N ALA A 261 2.72 2.98 -24.49
CA ALA A 261 3.27 4.29 -24.81
C ALA A 261 3.55 5.14 -23.57
N TYR A 262 2.64 5.13 -22.59
CA TYR A 262 2.86 5.81 -21.31
C TYR A 262 4.07 5.24 -20.55
N VAL A 263 4.20 3.92 -20.50
CA VAL A 263 5.35 3.22 -19.88
C VAL A 263 6.66 3.63 -20.55
N ARG A 264 6.73 3.67 -21.88
CA ARG A 264 7.93 4.17 -22.59
C ARG A 264 8.30 5.58 -22.18
N GLY A 265 7.31 6.46 -21.97
CA GLY A 265 7.54 7.83 -21.53
C GLY A 265 8.14 7.92 -20.12
N LEU A 266 7.66 7.10 -19.19
CA LEU A 266 8.21 6.98 -17.84
C LEU A 266 9.65 6.45 -17.88
N GLU A 267 9.86 5.32 -18.55
CA GLU A 267 11.16 4.64 -18.61
C GLU A 267 12.22 5.48 -19.32
N ALA A 268 11.84 6.28 -20.33
CA ALA A 268 12.73 7.24 -20.99
C ALA A 268 13.28 8.32 -20.04
N SER A 269 12.63 8.53 -18.89
CA SER A 269 13.06 9.46 -17.84
C SER A 269 13.77 8.75 -16.68
N GLY A 270 14.00 7.44 -16.77
CA GLY A 270 14.63 6.64 -15.72
C GLY A 270 13.69 6.28 -14.56
N VAL A 271 12.37 6.37 -14.75
CA VAL A 271 11.36 5.98 -13.76
C VAL A 271 10.68 4.69 -14.23
N GLY A 272 10.78 3.62 -13.44
CA GLY A 272 10.08 2.37 -13.69
C GLY A 272 8.56 2.53 -13.58
N ALA A 273 7.81 1.71 -14.30
CA ALA A 273 6.36 1.66 -14.22
C ALA A 273 5.88 0.44 -13.41
N THR A 274 4.65 0.50 -12.88
CA THR A 274 4.01 -0.62 -12.21
C THR A 274 2.62 -0.81 -12.78
N LEU A 275 2.41 -1.95 -13.44
CA LEU A 275 1.12 -2.29 -14.03
C LEU A 275 0.18 -2.78 -12.92
N LYS A 276 -1.03 -2.24 -12.85
CA LYS A 276 -1.99 -2.59 -11.78
C LYS A 276 -3.45 -2.62 -12.24
N HIS A 277 -4.32 -3.41 -11.62
CA HIS A 277 -4.08 -4.33 -10.49
C HIS A 277 -4.40 -5.75 -10.96
N PHE A 278 -3.38 -6.60 -11.16
CA PHE A 278 -3.62 -7.98 -11.54
C PHE A 278 -4.39 -8.71 -10.43
N PRO A 279 -5.43 -9.53 -10.71
CA PRO A 279 -5.82 -10.14 -11.98
C PRO A 279 -6.81 -9.32 -12.84
N GLY A 280 -7.00 -8.04 -12.58
CA GLY A 280 -8.01 -7.21 -13.24
C GLY A 280 -9.20 -6.96 -12.31
N ILE A 281 -9.24 -5.80 -11.65
CA ILE A 281 -10.29 -5.45 -10.69
C ILE A 281 -11.49 -4.72 -11.32
N GLY A 282 -11.45 -4.50 -12.63
CA GLY A 282 -12.52 -3.83 -13.39
C GLY A 282 -13.89 -4.53 -13.32
N ARG A 283 -13.91 -5.84 -13.04
CA ARG A 283 -15.15 -6.65 -12.93
C ARG A 283 -15.59 -6.90 -11.49
N VAL A 284 -14.79 -6.46 -10.53
CA VAL A 284 -15.03 -6.67 -9.11
C VAL A 284 -16.04 -5.65 -8.59
N ARG A 285 -16.94 -6.10 -7.70
CA ARG A 285 -18.04 -5.28 -7.19
C ARG A 285 -17.82 -4.76 -5.76
N ALA A 286 -16.79 -5.20 -5.07
CA ALA A 286 -16.48 -4.73 -3.72
C ALA A 286 -15.20 -3.88 -3.75
N ASP A 287 -15.17 -2.86 -2.89
CA ASP A 287 -13.99 -2.03 -2.68
C ASP A 287 -13.03 -2.77 -1.73
N THR A 288 -11.89 -3.23 -2.25
CA THR A 288 -10.92 -4.03 -1.50
C THR A 288 -10.23 -3.25 -0.38
N HIS A 289 -10.32 -1.92 -0.38
CA HIS A 289 -9.91 -1.10 0.76
C HIS A 289 -10.75 -1.44 2.00
N HIS A 290 -11.96 -1.97 1.80
CA HIS A 290 -12.92 -2.22 2.86
C HIS A 290 -13.36 -3.66 3.04
N PHE A 291 -13.46 -4.42 1.95
CA PHE A 291 -14.09 -5.73 1.98
C PHE A 291 -13.30 -6.73 1.14
N SER A 292 -13.35 -8.00 1.51
CA SER A 292 -12.95 -9.07 0.59
C SER A 292 -13.77 -9.02 -0.69
N ALA A 293 -13.17 -9.40 -1.81
CA ALA A 293 -13.77 -9.29 -3.11
C ALA A 293 -13.42 -10.47 -4.02
N ASP A 294 -14.44 -11.02 -4.70
CA ASP A 294 -14.28 -12.19 -5.57
C ASP A 294 -14.32 -11.79 -7.04
N LEU A 295 -13.46 -12.44 -7.83
CA LEU A 295 -13.48 -12.45 -9.29
C LEU A 295 -13.86 -13.84 -9.79
N ASN A 296 -15.16 -14.01 -10.08
CA ASN A 296 -15.74 -15.28 -10.55
C ASN A 296 -15.61 -15.52 -12.06
N THR A 297 -14.97 -14.59 -12.77
CA THR A 297 -14.79 -14.69 -14.22
C THR A 297 -13.89 -15.89 -14.56
N PRO A 298 -14.28 -16.77 -15.51
CA PRO A 298 -13.46 -17.90 -15.90
C PRO A 298 -12.08 -17.46 -16.43
N VAL A 299 -11.03 -18.21 -16.09
CA VAL A 299 -9.64 -17.94 -16.52
C VAL A 299 -9.53 -17.75 -18.03
N ARG A 300 -10.20 -18.58 -18.84
CA ARG A 300 -10.18 -18.47 -20.30
C ARG A 300 -10.70 -17.11 -20.82
N GLU A 301 -11.65 -16.49 -20.11
CA GLU A 301 -12.18 -15.18 -20.47
C GLU A 301 -11.18 -14.10 -20.06
N LEU A 302 -10.65 -14.18 -18.84
CA LEU A 302 -9.61 -13.27 -18.37
C LEU A 302 -8.38 -13.27 -19.29
N GLU A 303 -7.95 -14.45 -19.76
CA GLU A 303 -6.84 -14.59 -20.73
C GLU A 303 -7.11 -13.92 -22.07
N ALA A 304 -8.37 -13.93 -22.52
CA ALA A 304 -8.78 -13.34 -23.78
C ALA A 304 -9.08 -11.84 -23.67
N SER A 305 -9.28 -11.30 -22.46
CA SER A 305 -9.58 -9.89 -22.23
C SER A 305 -8.68 -9.24 -21.18
N ASP A 306 -8.98 -9.42 -19.89
CA ASP A 306 -8.48 -8.60 -18.79
C ASP A 306 -6.95 -8.72 -18.62
N TRP A 307 -6.39 -9.88 -18.96
CA TRP A 307 -4.96 -10.17 -18.85
C TRP A 307 -4.16 -9.84 -20.11
N LEU A 308 -4.83 -9.61 -21.24
CA LEU A 308 -4.19 -9.26 -22.51
C LEU A 308 -3.29 -8.02 -22.38
N PRO A 309 -3.76 -6.86 -21.87
CA PRO A 309 -2.90 -5.68 -21.78
C PRO A 309 -1.72 -5.89 -20.82
N PHE A 310 -1.89 -6.67 -19.74
CA PHE A 310 -0.79 -6.98 -18.81
C PHE A 310 0.31 -7.78 -19.52
N ARG A 311 -0.08 -8.86 -20.22
CA ARG A 311 0.89 -9.72 -20.92
C ARG A 311 1.62 -8.98 -22.02
N GLU A 312 0.92 -8.15 -22.80
CA GLU A 312 1.52 -7.38 -23.89
C GLU A 312 2.53 -6.36 -23.38
N VAL A 313 2.15 -5.56 -22.37
CA VAL A 313 3.02 -4.51 -21.84
C VAL A 313 4.22 -5.13 -21.11
N LEU A 314 4.02 -6.15 -20.26
CA LEU A 314 5.12 -6.82 -19.55
C LEU A 314 6.13 -7.49 -20.49
N ALA A 315 5.70 -7.96 -21.68
CA ALA A 315 6.60 -8.57 -22.65
C ALA A 315 7.55 -7.56 -23.32
N GLN A 316 7.25 -6.26 -23.24
CA GLN A 316 7.95 -5.20 -23.96
C GLN A 316 8.55 -4.13 -23.05
N SER A 317 8.40 -4.25 -21.73
CA SER A 317 8.87 -3.26 -20.76
C SER A 317 9.63 -3.88 -19.60
N HIS A 318 10.18 -3.04 -18.73
CA HIS A 318 10.76 -3.45 -17.46
C HIS A 318 9.81 -3.22 -16.29
N SER A 319 8.52 -2.98 -16.57
CA SER A 319 7.53 -2.64 -15.56
C SER A 319 7.39 -3.72 -14.50
N ALA A 320 7.22 -3.31 -13.25
CA ALA A 320 6.75 -4.16 -12.18
C ALA A 320 5.26 -4.51 -12.37
N LEU A 321 4.80 -5.55 -11.67
CA LEU A 321 3.41 -5.97 -11.65
C LEU A 321 2.86 -5.90 -10.21
N MET A 322 1.80 -5.12 -10.01
CA MET A 322 1.07 -5.10 -8.74
C MET A 322 -0.09 -6.08 -8.77
N VAL A 323 -0.19 -6.89 -7.73
CA VAL A 323 -1.24 -7.89 -7.54
C VAL A 323 -2.20 -7.42 -6.46
N GLY A 324 -3.46 -7.23 -6.84
CA GLY A 324 -4.54 -6.77 -5.96
C GLY A 324 -5.04 -7.85 -5.00
N HIS A 325 -5.76 -7.39 -3.97
CA HIS A 325 -6.36 -8.23 -2.94
C HIS A 325 -7.74 -8.77 -3.34
N VAL A 326 -7.79 -9.50 -4.44
CA VAL A 326 -9.03 -10.09 -4.99
C VAL A 326 -8.88 -11.60 -5.09
N THR A 327 -9.88 -12.34 -4.63
CA THR A 327 -9.93 -13.80 -4.74
C THR A 327 -10.29 -14.21 -6.16
N LEU A 328 -9.35 -14.82 -6.87
CA LEU A 328 -9.60 -15.41 -8.20
C LEU A 328 -10.19 -16.81 -8.01
N THR A 329 -11.50 -16.88 -7.80
CA THR A 329 -12.18 -18.09 -7.30
C THR A 329 -12.05 -19.29 -8.22
N ALA A 330 -11.87 -19.08 -9.53
CA ALA A 330 -11.64 -20.14 -10.51
C ALA A 330 -10.23 -20.79 -10.41
N VAL A 331 -9.31 -20.21 -9.63
CA VAL A 331 -7.92 -20.66 -9.47
C VAL A 331 -7.63 -21.02 -8.02
N ASP A 332 -7.96 -20.12 -7.10
CA ASP A 332 -7.73 -20.29 -5.66
C ASP A 332 -8.86 -19.56 -4.90
N PRO A 333 -9.87 -20.29 -4.40
CA PRO A 333 -11.01 -19.70 -3.70
C PRO A 333 -10.69 -19.31 -2.25
N ASP A 334 -9.55 -19.73 -1.70
CA ASP A 334 -9.22 -19.57 -0.29
C ASP A 334 -8.27 -18.39 -0.03
N HIS A 335 -7.64 -17.86 -1.08
CA HIS A 335 -6.63 -16.81 -0.97
C HIS A 335 -6.87 -15.69 -1.99
N ALA A 336 -6.62 -14.45 -1.57
CA ALA A 336 -6.56 -13.35 -2.52
C ALA A 336 -5.34 -13.53 -3.45
N ALA A 337 -5.43 -13.05 -4.69
CA ALA A 337 -4.41 -13.18 -5.71
C ALA A 337 -3.02 -12.75 -5.23
N SER A 338 -2.94 -11.70 -4.40
CA SER A 338 -1.69 -11.14 -3.86
C SER A 338 -0.90 -12.09 -2.95
N HIS A 339 -1.54 -13.12 -2.40
CA HIS A 339 -0.87 -14.13 -1.55
C HIS A 339 -1.20 -15.58 -1.97
N SER A 340 -1.81 -15.76 -3.15
CA SER A 340 -2.06 -17.09 -3.70
C SER A 340 -0.85 -17.61 -4.48
N LYS A 341 -0.32 -18.75 -4.05
CA LYS A 341 0.76 -19.46 -4.78
C LYS A 341 0.32 -19.91 -6.16
N ALA A 342 -0.94 -20.35 -6.31
CA ALA A 342 -1.48 -20.77 -7.61
C ALA A 342 -1.57 -19.61 -8.61
N VAL A 343 -1.83 -18.40 -8.11
CA VAL A 343 -1.88 -17.18 -8.94
C VAL A 343 -0.48 -16.64 -9.21
N VAL A 344 0.30 -16.33 -8.18
CA VAL A 344 1.60 -15.67 -8.36
C VAL A 344 2.62 -16.62 -8.99
N GLU A 345 2.89 -17.77 -8.38
CA GLU A 345 3.84 -18.72 -8.95
C GLU A 345 3.25 -19.41 -10.18
N GLY A 346 2.02 -19.94 -10.06
CA GLY A 346 1.42 -20.75 -11.12
C GLY A 346 1.13 -19.97 -12.40
N ILE A 347 0.51 -18.79 -12.32
CA ILE A 347 0.14 -18.00 -13.50
C ILE A 347 1.25 -17.03 -13.88
N ILE A 348 1.66 -16.15 -12.96
CA ILE A 348 2.57 -15.04 -13.29
C ILE A 348 3.99 -15.57 -13.55
N ARG A 349 4.56 -16.37 -12.65
CA ARG A 349 5.95 -16.87 -12.80
C ARG A 349 6.07 -17.99 -13.81
N ASN A 350 5.17 -18.97 -13.78
CA ASN A 350 5.30 -20.17 -14.59
C ASN A 350 4.61 -20.02 -15.94
N ARG A 351 3.29 -19.77 -15.97
CA ARG A 351 2.53 -19.74 -17.22
C ARG A 351 2.88 -18.55 -18.12
N TRP A 352 3.05 -17.37 -17.53
CA TRP A 352 3.44 -16.16 -18.27
C TRP A 352 4.96 -15.99 -18.40
N ASN A 353 5.73 -16.79 -17.66
CA ASN A 353 7.19 -16.67 -17.57
C ASN A 353 7.66 -15.24 -17.21
N TYR A 354 6.92 -14.53 -16.34
CA TYR A 354 7.28 -13.17 -15.95
C TYR A 354 8.31 -13.17 -14.81
N GLN A 355 9.53 -12.73 -15.15
CA GLN A 355 10.69 -12.71 -14.24
C GLN A 355 11.05 -11.31 -13.72
N GLY A 356 10.16 -10.33 -13.89
CA GLY A 356 10.32 -9.00 -13.30
C GLY A 356 9.89 -8.94 -11.83
N VAL A 357 9.67 -7.73 -11.32
CA VAL A 357 9.26 -7.49 -9.93
C VAL A 357 7.74 -7.61 -9.82
N VAL A 358 7.27 -8.42 -8.88
CA VAL A 358 5.87 -8.53 -8.47
C VAL A 358 5.73 -7.94 -7.08
N MET A 359 4.74 -7.09 -6.90
CA MET A 359 4.44 -6.48 -5.61
C MET A 359 2.98 -6.68 -5.23
N THR A 360 2.69 -6.67 -3.93
CA THR A 360 1.30 -6.58 -3.48
C THR A 360 0.75 -5.17 -3.70
N ASP A 361 -0.57 -5.06 -3.77
CA ASP A 361 -1.26 -3.84 -3.34
C ASP A 361 -1.06 -3.61 -1.82
N ASP A 362 -1.60 -2.52 -1.27
CA ASP A 362 -1.37 -2.15 0.13
C ASP A 362 -1.94 -3.17 1.13
N LEU A 363 -1.06 -3.83 1.89
CA LEU A 363 -1.42 -4.84 2.90
C LEU A 363 -2.23 -4.28 4.07
N VAL A 364 -2.34 -2.95 4.17
CA VAL A 364 -3.18 -2.25 5.16
C VAL A 364 -4.66 -2.21 4.72
N MET A 365 -4.98 -2.59 3.48
CA MET A 365 -6.35 -2.65 2.98
C MET A 365 -7.20 -3.71 3.70
N GLY A 366 -8.50 -3.42 3.86
CA GLY A 366 -9.44 -4.25 4.61
C GLY A 366 -9.49 -5.71 4.17
N ALA A 367 -9.39 -5.98 2.85
CA ALA A 367 -9.38 -7.33 2.30
C ALA A 367 -8.26 -8.24 2.83
N ILE A 368 -7.19 -7.66 3.39
CA ILE A 368 -6.09 -8.40 4.02
C ILE A 368 -5.99 -8.09 5.52
N TYR A 369 -5.94 -6.81 5.88
CA TYR A 369 -5.63 -6.37 7.24
C TYR A 369 -6.68 -6.81 8.27
N GLN A 370 -7.97 -6.82 7.89
CA GLN A 370 -9.06 -7.27 8.77
C GLN A 370 -9.14 -8.81 8.89
N HIS A 371 -8.36 -9.52 8.08
CA HIS A 371 -8.20 -10.96 8.11
C HIS A 371 -6.84 -11.31 8.74
N ASP A 372 -6.30 -12.49 8.45
CA ASP A 372 -4.99 -12.89 8.94
C ASP A 372 -3.86 -12.30 8.10
N VAL A 373 -3.53 -11.02 8.35
CA VAL A 373 -2.42 -10.33 7.68
C VAL A 373 -1.08 -11.04 7.89
N CYS A 374 -0.86 -11.72 9.03
CA CYS A 374 0.40 -12.43 9.25
C CYS A 374 0.51 -13.66 8.34
N LYS A 375 -0.58 -14.40 8.18
CA LYS A 375 -0.66 -15.50 7.20
C LYS A 375 -0.44 -14.97 5.78
N ALA A 376 -1.14 -13.91 5.39
CA ALA A 376 -1.02 -13.32 4.05
C ALA A 376 0.42 -12.85 3.73
N VAL A 377 1.15 -12.28 4.70
CA VAL A 377 2.56 -11.88 4.53
C VAL A 377 3.46 -13.07 4.20
N VAL A 378 3.35 -14.14 5.00
CA VAL A 378 4.15 -15.36 4.80
C VAL A 378 3.81 -16.02 3.47
N GLU A 379 2.51 -16.10 3.14
CA GLU A 379 2.04 -16.69 1.90
C GLU A 379 2.44 -15.88 0.67
N ALA A 380 2.38 -14.54 0.71
CA ALA A 380 2.82 -13.70 -0.39
C ALA A 380 4.30 -13.92 -0.74
N ILE A 381 5.18 -13.93 0.28
CA ILE A 381 6.61 -14.22 0.10
C ILE A 381 6.80 -15.62 -0.51
N ASN A 382 6.13 -16.62 0.06
CA ASN A 382 6.23 -18.01 -0.40
C ASN A 382 5.59 -18.26 -1.78
N ALA A 383 4.66 -17.40 -2.20
CA ALA A 383 4.06 -17.40 -3.53
C ALA A 383 4.98 -16.74 -4.58
N GLY A 384 6.06 -16.08 -4.17
CA GLY A 384 7.03 -15.43 -5.05
C GLY A 384 6.77 -13.95 -5.30
N VAL A 385 6.06 -13.27 -4.40
CA VAL A 385 5.98 -11.80 -4.37
C VAL A 385 7.30 -11.22 -3.86
N ASP A 386 7.70 -10.08 -4.40
CA ASP A 386 9.00 -9.45 -4.11
C ASP A 386 8.94 -8.26 -3.18
N LEU A 387 7.91 -7.43 -3.36
CA LEU A 387 7.71 -6.23 -2.57
C LEU A 387 6.34 -6.28 -1.92
N LEU A 388 6.33 -6.23 -0.61
CA LEU A 388 5.16 -6.11 0.22
C LEU A 388 4.98 -4.61 0.51
N LEU A 389 3.87 -4.06 0.01
CA LEU A 389 3.54 -2.65 0.17
C LEU A 389 2.78 -2.40 1.48
N VAL A 390 3.27 -1.47 2.29
CA VAL A 390 2.62 -0.96 3.49
C VAL A 390 2.49 0.55 3.34
N ALA A 391 1.42 1.02 2.70
CA ALA A 391 1.32 2.38 2.19
C ALA A 391 0.52 3.32 3.10
N TYR A 392 -0.79 3.08 3.26
CA TYR A 392 -1.72 4.05 3.85
C TYR A 392 -1.40 4.42 5.29
N ASP A 393 -1.06 3.43 6.10
CA ASP A 393 -0.69 3.59 7.51
C ASP A 393 0.67 2.94 7.78
N GLY A 394 1.73 3.71 7.56
CA GLY A 394 3.12 3.27 7.75
C GLY A 394 3.41 2.72 9.14
N ALA A 395 2.64 3.08 10.17
CA ALA A 395 2.81 2.52 11.51
C ALA A 395 2.51 1.00 11.54
N GLN A 396 1.70 0.48 10.61
CA GLN A 396 1.43 -0.97 10.51
C GLN A 396 2.63 -1.77 10.04
N PHE A 397 3.69 -1.13 9.53
CA PHE A 397 4.93 -1.78 9.16
C PHE A 397 5.45 -2.67 10.28
N TYR A 398 5.46 -2.20 11.53
CA TYR A 398 5.98 -2.99 12.65
C TYR A 398 5.18 -4.28 12.88
N ARG A 399 3.85 -4.24 12.72
CA ARG A 399 3.01 -5.44 12.81
C ARG A 399 3.35 -6.41 11.66
N ILE A 400 3.33 -5.90 10.43
CA ILE A 400 3.46 -6.68 9.19
C ILE A 400 4.87 -7.26 9.04
N PHE A 401 5.92 -6.45 9.18
CA PHE A 401 7.31 -6.89 9.15
C PHE A 401 7.58 -7.91 10.25
N GLY A 402 7.05 -7.67 11.45
CA GLY A 402 7.18 -8.64 12.53
C GLY A 402 6.53 -9.99 12.20
N CYS A 403 5.44 -10.04 11.44
CA CYS A 403 4.86 -11.31 10.99
C CYS A 403 5.84 -12.08 10.09
N ALA A 404 6.53 -11.38 9.19
CA ALA A 404 7.60 -11.98 8.37
C ALA A 404 8.79 -12.42 9.21
N LEU A 405 9.17 -11.64 10.22
CA LEU A 405 10.25 -11.97 11.16
C LEU A 405 9.93 -13.24 11.96
N ASP A 406 8.70 -13.36 12.47
CA ASP A 406 8.22 -14.57 13.14
C ASP A 406 8.21 -15.76 12.18
N GLY A 407 7.74 -15.55 10.95
CA GLY A 407 7.75 -16.57 9.89
C GLY A 407 9.16 -17.04 9.55
N LEU A 408 10.14 -16.14 9.48
CA LEU A 408 11.55 -16.44 9.25
C LEU A 408 12.13 -17.28 10.39
N ARG A 409 11.98 -16.79 11.63
CA ARG A 409 12.49 -17.45 12.85
C ARG A 409 11.91 -18.85 13.06
N GLN A 410 10.66 -19.05 12.62
CA GLN A 410 9.94 -20.32 12.73
C GLN A 410 10.12 -21.23 11.50
N GLY A 411 10.95 -20.85 10.53
CA GLY A 411 11.22 -21.64 9.33
C GLY A 411 10.03 -21.78 8.37
N ARG A 412 9.08 -20.84 8.41
CA ARG A 412 7.88 -20.84 7.54
C ARG A 412 8.10 -20.10 6.21
N LEU A 413 9.16 -19.30 6.10
CA LEU A 413 9.51 -18.64 4.85
C LEU A 413 10.39 -19.55 3.98
N ASP A 414 10.02 -19.65 2.70
CA ASP A 414 10.80 -20.38 1.71
C ASP A 414 12.06 -19.59 1.35
N ALA A 415 13.21 -20.10 1.79
CA ALA A 415 14.50 -19.46 1.55
C ALA A 415 14.89 -19.40 0.06
N ALA A 416 14.39 -20.31 -0.78
CA ALA A 416 14.61 -20.25 -2.21
C ALA A 416 13.80 -19.11 -2.85
N MET A 417 12.56 -18.92 -2.41
CA MET A 417 11.72 -17.80 -2.87
C MET A 417 12.32 -16.44 -2.50
N LEU A 418 12.81 -16.29 -1.26
CA LEU A 418 13.50 -15.06 -0.82
C LEU A 418 14.73 -14.76 -1.68
N ARG A 419 15.61 -15.75 -1.92
CA ARG A 419 16.80 -15.55 -2.77
C ARG A 419 16.43 -15.22 -4.21
N ALA A 420 15.43 -15.90 -4.77
CA ALA A 420 14.95 -15.63 -6.12
C ALA A 420 14.37 -14.22 -6.23
N SER A 421 13.66 -13.77 -5.19
CA SER A 421 13.12 -12.43 -5.10
C SER A 421 14.22 -11.36 -5.01
N GLU A 422 15.19 -11.54 -4.12
CA GLU A 422 16.34 -10.63 -3.96
C GLU A 422 17.10 -10.46 -5.28
N ALA A 423 17.35 -11.56 -6.00
CA ALA A 423 17.99 -11.50 -7.32
C ALA A 423 17.20 -10.69 -8.34
N ARG A 424 15.85 -10.74 -8.29
CA ARG A 424 14.97 -9.96 -9.16
C ARG A 424 14.97 -8.48 -8.79
N LEU A 425 14.93 -8.16 -7.49
CA LEU A 425 15.04 -6.78 -6.99
C LEU A 425 16.38 -6.13 -7.37
N VAL A 426 17.49 -6.82 -7.14
CA VAL A 426 18.83 -6.33 -7.51
C VAL A 426 18.92 -6.10 -9.01
N ARG A 427 18.47 -7.06 -9.83
CA ARG A 427 18.54 -6.95 -11.29
C ARG A 427 17.73 -5.76 -11.82
N SER A 428 16.50 -5.58 -11.35
CA SER A 428 15.62 -4.52 -11.82
C SER A 428 16.13 -3.13 -11.43
N PHE A 429 16.44 -2.90 -10.14
CA PHE A 429 16.72 -1.56 -9.67
C PHE A 429 18.20 -1.15 -9.71
N SER A 430 19.16 -2.09 -9.79
CA SER A 430 20.57 -1.72 -10.05
C SER A 430 20.76 -1.23 -11.49
N THR A 431 20.01 -1.82 -12.44
CA THR A 431 20.06 -1.45 -13.86
C THR A 431 19.41 -0.09 -14.11
N GLU A 432 18.27 0.19 -13.47
CA GLU A 432 17.58 1.48 -13.56
C GLU A 432 18.40 2.62 -12.93
N GLN A 433 19.03 2.38 -11.79
CA GLN A 433 19.88 3.38 -11.14
C GLN A 433 21.13 3.71 -11.97
N ALA A 434 21.75 2.72 -12.63
CA ALA A 434 22.84 2.95 -13.57
C ALA A 434 22.39 3.77 -14.80
N ARG A 435 21.18 3.53 -15.31
CA ARG A 435 20.60 4.30 -16.44
C ARG A 435 20.25 5.73 -16.04
N ALA A 436 19.65 5.94 -14.87
CA ALA A 436 19.33 7.27 -14.34
C ALA A 436 20.60 8.12 -14.09
N ALA A 437 21.66 7.50 -13.58
CA ALA A 437 22.96 8.17 -13.44
C ALA A 437 23.52 8.61 -14.80
N SER A 438 23.44 7.75 -15.82
CA SER A 438 23.94 8.08 -17.17
C SER A 438 23.08 9.12 -17.91
N SER A 439 21.77 9.19 -17.67
CA SER A 439 20.90 10.18 -18.31
C SER A 439 21.07 11.58 -17.70
N LEU A 440 21.29 11.66 -16.38
CA LEU A 440 21.62 12.91 -15.68
C LEU A 440 22.94 13.52 -16.18
N THR A 441 23.98 12.71 -16.41
CA THR A 441 25.26 13.21 -16.98
C THR A 441 25.06 13.83 -18.36
N ARG A 442 24.23 13.23 -19.23
CA ARG A 442 23.97 13.76 -20.58
C ARG A 442 23.15 15.05 -20.60
N ILE A 443 22.37 15.32 -19.55
CA ILE A 443 21.61 16.57 -19.41
C ILE A 443 22.52 17.70 -18.92
N VAL A 444 23.48 17.40 -18.04
CA VAL A 444 24.48 18.36 -17.56
C VAL A 444 25.46 18.76 -18.67
N ASP A 445 25.85 17.83 -19.56
CA ASP A 445 26.75 18.13 -20.70
C ASP A 445 26.07 18.91 -21.85
N ARG A 446 24.78 19.22 -21.75
CA ARG A 446 24.01 19.97 -22.77
C ARG A 446 23.59 21.38 -22.33
N HIS A 447 24.14 21.88 -21.23
CA HIS A 447 23.92 23.26 -20.75
C HIS A 447 25.19 24.08 -20.72
#